data_AF-A0A1Z4RXI9-F1
#
_entry.id   AF-A0A1Z4RXI9-F1
#
_cell.length_a   1.000
_cell.length_b   1.000
_cell.length_c   1.000
_cell.angle_alpha   90.00
_cell.angle_beta   90.00
_cell.angle_gamma   90.00
#
_symmetry.space_group_name_H-M   'P 1'
#
loop_
_entity.id
_entity.type
_entity.pdbx_description
1 polymer ?
#
loop_
_entity_poly.entity_id
_entity_poly.type
_entity_poly.pdbx_seq_one_letter_code
_entity_poly.pdbx_strand_id
1 'polypeptide(L)'
;MAQHQAIQAAREKQQTPEFKKQYALRAGVEGTISQGTRTFGLRRCRYRGEAKTRLQNIITAAAINLLRVWDWWCGNSSFGTVPSRFAALAQS
;
A
#
# COMPACT_ATOMS: atom_id res chain seq x y z
N MET A 1 -20.87 17.16 18.17
CA MET A 1 -21.84 16.46 17.29
C MET A 1 -21.56 16.68 15.79
N ALA A 2 -21.28 17.91 15.34
CA ALA A 2 -20.97 18.20 13.93
C ALA A 2 -19.78 17.38 13.34
N GLN A 3 -18.69 17.19 14.10
CA GLN A 3 -17.55 16.35 13.66
C GLN A 3 -17.94 14.88 13.46
N HIS A 4 -18.79 14.35 14.35
CA HIS A 4 -19.27 12.98 14.25
C HIS A 4 -20.15 12.80 13.00
N GLN A 5 -21.03 13.74 12.72
CA GLN A 5 -21.85 13.75 11.49
C GLN A 5 -21.00 13.85 10.23
N ALA A 6 -19.95 14.70 10.23
CA ALA A 6 -19.04 14.82 9.10
C ALA A 6 -18.28 13.52 8.81
N ILE A 7 -17.85 12.79 9.85
CA ILE A 7 -17.19 11.48 9.69
C ILE A 7 -18.16 10.44 9.12
N GLN A 8 -19.41 10.41 9.59
CA GLN A 8 -20.40 9.45 9.07
C GLN A 8 -20.75 9.73 7.61
N ALA A 9 -20.97 11.00 7.24
CA ALA A 9 -21.19 11.39 5.85
C ALA A 9 -20.01 11.03 4.94
N ALA A 10 -18.77 11.16 5.43
CA ALA A 10 -17.58 10.74 4.69
C ALA A 10 -17.53 9.21 4.49
N ARG A 11 -17.94 8.41 5.49
CA ARG A 11 -18.01 6.95 5.37
C ARG A 11 -19.07 6.50 4.37
N GLU A 12 -20.23 7.14 4.36
CA GLU A 12 -21.28 6.88 3.36
C GLU A 12 -20.76 7.18 1.95
N LYS A 13 -20.09 8.32 1.78
CA LYS A 13 -19.42 8.67 0.51
C LYS A 13 -18.36 7.65 0.12
N GLN A 14 -17.62 7.07 1.07
CA GLN A 14 -16.61 6.03 0.79
C GLN A 14 -17.23 4.72 0.25
N GLN A 15 -18.51 4.46 0.52
CA GLN A 15 -19.17 3.26 0.02
C GLN A 15 -19.58 3.34 -1.45
N THR A 16 -19.64 4.55 -2.03
CA THR A 16 -20.09 4.74 -3.40
C THR A 16 -19.11 4.13 -4.41
N PRO A 17 -19.60 3.58 -5.52
CA PRO A 17 -18.74 2.98 -6.54
C PRO A 17 -17.80 4.01 -7.20
N GLU A 18 -18.23 5.26 -7.34
CA GLU A 18 -17.41 6.35 -7.88
C GLU A 18 -16.21 6.63 -6.97
N PHE A 19 -16.45 6.70 -5.65
CA PHE A 19 -15.39 6.87 -4.67
C PHE A 19 -14.42 5.69 -4.71
N LYS A 20 -14.93 4.46 -4.71
CA LYS A 20 -14.10 3.24 -4.76
C LYS A 20 -13.22 3.21 -6.01
N LYS A 21 -13.76 3.60 -7.17
CA LYS A 21 -13.00 3.67 -8.42
C LYS A 21 -11.87 4.70 -8.34
N GLN A 22 -12.14 5.89 -7.79
CA GLN A 22 -11.10 6.91 -7.58
C GLN A 22 -10.05 6.46 -6.55
N TYR A 23 -10.51 5.83 -5.47
CA TYR A 23 -9.66 5.40 -4.37
C TYR A 23 -8.78 4.19 -4.73
N ALA A 24 -9.19 3.34 -5.68
CA ALA A 24 -8.40 2.19 -6.14
C ALA A 24 -6.99 2.57 -6.62
N LEU A 25 -6.85 3.71 -7.31
CA LEU A 25 -5.54 4.24 -7.73
C LEU A 25 -4.65 4.53 -6.52
N ARG A 26 -5.22 5.18 -5.50
CA ARG A 26 -4.52 5.52 -4.26
C ARG A 26 -4.17 4.28 -3.46
N ALA A 27 -5.09 3.32 -3.36
CA ALA A 27 -4.86 2.05 -2.69
C ALA A 27 -3.69 1.28 -3.31
N GLY A 28 -3.54 1.32 -4.65
CA GLY A 28 -2.37 0.75 -5.33
C GLY A 28 -1.04 1.40 -4.95
N VAL A 29 -1.01 2.73 -4.81
CA VAL A 29 0.18 3.47 -4.34
C VAL A 29 0.51 3.09 -2.90
N GLU A 30 -0.48 3.10 -2.02
CA GLU A 30 -0.31 2.75 -0.60
C GLU A 30 0.14 1.29 -0.43
N GLY A 31 -0.37 0.37 -1.24
CA GLY A 31 0.09 -1.01 -1.30
C GLY A 31 1.56 -1.14 -1.71
N THR A 32 2.01 -0.34 -2.69
CA THR A 32 3.41 -0.30 -3.12
C THR A 32 4.33 0.22 -2.02
N ILE A 33 3.94 1.29 -1.34
CA ILE A 33 4.70 1.83 -0.19
C ILE A 33 4.76 0.79 0.93
N SER A 34 3.64 0.12 1.24
CA SER A 34 3.58 -0.94 2.24
C SER A 34 4.58 -2.07 1.92
N GLN A 35 4.58 -2.57 0.68
CA GLN A 35 5.52 -3.59 0.20
C GLN A 35 6.98 -3.12 0.32
N GLY A 36 7.29 -1.89 -0.12
CA GLY A 36 8.63 -1.31 0.01
C GLY A 36 9.09 -1.22 1.46
N THR A 37 8.22 -0.81 2.37
CA THR A 37 8.58 -0.66 3.80
C THR A 37 8.74 -1.99 4.52
N ARG A 38 7.86 -2.97 4.26
CA ARG A 38 7.80 -4.24 4.98
C ARG A 38 8.80 -5.27 4.45
N THR A 39 8.94 -5.36 3.13
CA THR A 39 9.78 -6.39 2.49
C THR A 39 11.17 -5.88 2.18
N PHE A 40 11.29 -4.60 1.77
CA PHE A 40 12.56 -4.05 1.25
C PHE A 40 13.21 -3.01 2.17
N GLY A 41 12.63 -2.71 3.34
CA GLY A 41 13.22 -1.78 4.31
C GLY A 41 13.34 -0.34 3.81
N LEU A 42 12.47 0.10 2.90
CA LEU A 42 12.55 1.39 2.17
C LEU A 42 12.77 2.63 3.06
N ARG A 43 12.33 2.62 4.33
CA ARG A 43 12.51 3.74 5.27
C ARG A 43 13.91 3.85 5.88
N ARG A 44 14.79 2.89 5.62
CA ARG A 44 16.15 2.86 6.17
C ARG A 44 17.16 2.85 5.02
N CYS A 45 17.87 3.94 4.84
CA CYS A 45 19.03 4.01 3.97
C CYS A 45 20.30 3.94 4.83
N ARG A 46 21.15 2.93 4.61
CA ARG A 46 22.43 2.80 5.32
C ARG A 46 23.52 3.70 4.73
N TYR A 47 23.29 4.21 3.52
CA TYR A 47 24.25 5.05 2.82
C TYR A 47 24.09 6.52 3.18
N ARG A 48 25.23 7.23 3.22
CA ARG A 48 25.27 8.68 3.37
C ARG A 48 25.46 9.33 2.00
N GLY A 49 24.74 10.44 1.77
CA GLY A 49 24.77 11.21 0.52
C GLY A 49 23.62 10.86 -0.43
N GLU A 50 23.12 11.87 -1.15
CA GLU A 50 21.93 11.78 -1.99
C GLU A 50 22.08 10.79 -3.14
N ALA A 51 23.23 10.77 -3.81
CA ALA A 51 23.47 9.88 -4.95
C ALA A 51 23.31 8.39 -4.58
N LYS A 52 23.87 7.98 -3.43
CA LYS A 52 23.77 6.58 -2.96
C LYS A 52 22.36 6.24 -2.48
N THR A 53 21.69 7.17 -1.81
CA THR A 53 20.28 7.01 -1.43
C THR A 53 19.37 6.87 -2.64
N ARG A 54 19.58 7.68 -3.68
CA ARG A 54 18.85 7.59 -4.96
C ARG A 54 19.05 6.23 -5.61
N LEU A 55 20.29 5.73 -5.65
CA LEU A 55 20.59 4.40 -6.18
C LEU A 55 19.85 3.31 -5.39
N GLN A 56 19.87 3.35 -4.05
CA GLN A 56 19.13 2.42 -3.22
C GLN A 56 17.63 2.43 -3.57
N ASN A 57 17.02 3.61 -3.69
CA ASN A 57 15.60 3.74 -4.02
C ASN A 57 15.26 3.17 -5.40
N ILE A 58 16.11 3.41 -6.42
CA ILE A 58 15.92 2.85 -7.77
C ILE A 58 16.01 1.33 -7.74
N ILE A 59 17.00 0.77 -7.05
CA ILE A 59 17.15 -0.68 -6.91
C ILE A 59 15.95 -1.28 -6.17
N THR A 60 15.48 -0.65 -5.09
CA THR A 60 14.28 -1.09 -4.37
C THR A 60 13.04 -1.07 -5.27
N ALA A 61 12.85 -0.02 -6.07
CA ALA A 61 11.75 0.06 -7.03
C ALA A 61 11.82 -1.05 -8.08
N ALA A 62 13.01 -1.35 -8.60
CA ALA A 62 13.22 -2.46 -9.53
C ALA A 62 12.88 -3.82 -8.88
N ALA A 63 13.33 -4.05 -7.63
CA ALA A 63 13.06 -5.28 -6.90
C ALA A 63 11.56 -5.49 -6.63
N ILE A 64 10.82 -4.42 -6.32
CA ILE A 64 9.35 -4.47 -6.18
C ILE A 64 8.69 -4.92 -7.49
N ASN A 65 9.10 -4.35 -8.63
CA ASN A 65 8.54 -4.72 -9.92
C ASN A 65 8.87 -6.18 -10.29
N LEU A 66 10.10 -6.63 -10.08
CA LEU A 66 10.51 -8.02 -10.33
C LEU A 66 9.69 -9.00 -9.48
N LEU A 67 9.49 -8.71 -8.19
CA LEU A 67 8.69 -9.56 -7.31
C LEU A 67 7.22 -9.62 -7.77
N ARG A 68 6.64 -8.51 -8.23
CA ARG A 68 5.28 -8.49 -8.77
C ARG A 68 5.13 -9.30 -10.05
N VAL A 69 6.09 -9.19 -10.96
CA VAL A 69 6.12 -9.99 -12.19
C VAL A 69 6.23 -11.48 -11.85
N TRP A 70 7.09 -11.82 -10.90
CA TRP A 70 7.23 -13.18 -10.40
C TRP A 70 5.94 -13.71 -9.77
N ASP A 71 5.32 -12.96 -8.88
CA ASP A 71 4.05 -13.33 -8.24
C ASP A 71 2.94 -13.55 -9.27
N TRP A 72 2.85 -12.65 -10.27
CA TRP A 72 1.93 -12.80 -11.38
C TRP A 72 2.21 -14.07 -12.20
N TRP A 73 3.47 -14.34 -12.52
CA TRP A 73 3.90 -15.53 -13.27
C TRP A 73 3.54 -16.82 -12.53
N CYS A 74 3.68 -16.86 -11.20
CA CYS A 74 3.32 -18.00 -10.38
C CYS A 74 1.81 -18.12 -10.10
N GLY A 75 0.97 -17.22 -10.59
CA GLY A 75 -0.46 -17.19 -10.29
C GLY A 75 -0.80 -16.72 -8.87
N ASN A 76 0.20 -16.22 -8.13
CA ASN A 76 0.02 -15.64 -6.80
C ASN A 76 -0.53 -14.22 -6.98
N SER A 77 -1.86 -14.10 -7.06
CA SER A 77 -2.52 -12.80 -7.12
C SER A 77 -2.49 -12.12 -5.74
N SER A 78 -1.33 -11.59 -5.33
CA SER A 78 -1.14 -10.83 -4.07
C SER A 78 -1.80 -9.44 -4.10
N PHE A 79 -2.94 -9.30 -4.78
CA PHE A 79 -3.79 -8.10 -4.74
C PHE A 79 -4.74 -8.10 -3.52
N GLY A 80 -4.62 -9.10 -2.64
CA GLY A 80 -5.32 -9.11 -1.36
C GLY A 80 -4.61 -8.21 -0.33
N THR A 81 -5.34 -7.26 0.24
CA THR A 81 -4.89 -6.59 1.46
C THR A 81 -4.76 -7.63 2.57
N VAL A 82 -3.56 -7.78 3.16
CA VAL A 82 -3.42 -8.52 4.42
C VAL A 82 -4.34 -7.85 5.44
N PRO A 83 -5.31 -8.56 6.04
CA PRO A 83 -6.24 -7.94 6.98
C PRO A 83 -5.47 -7.26 8.10
N SER A 84 -5.90 -6.06 8.48
CA SER A 84 -5.32 -5.38 9.62
C SER A 84 -5.55 -6.22 10.88
N ARG A 85 -4.71 -6.06 11.91
CA ARG A 85 -4.90 -6.78 13.19
C ARG A 85 -6.31 -6.56 13.77
N PHE A 86 -6.86 -5.36 13.59
CA PHE A 86 -8.23 -5.04 13.98
C PHE A 86 -9.27 -5.75 13.10
N ALA A 87 -9.05 -5.83 11.78
CA ALA A 87 -9.95 -6.57 10.89
C ALA A 87 -9.93 -8.08 11.17
N ALA A 88 -8.81 -8.63 11.62
CA ALA A 88 -8.71 -10.03 12.04
C ALA A 88 -9.49 -10.32 13.33
N LEU A 89 -9.49 -9.38 14.30
CA LEU A 89 -10.25 -9.49 15.55
C LEU A 89 -11.77 -9.32 15.38
N ALA A 90 -12.22 -8.64 14.32
CA ALA A 90 -13.65 -8.50 14.05
C ALA A 90 -14.30 -9.76 13.43
N GLN A 91 -13.48 -10.74 13.04
CA GLN A 91 -13.90 -12.00 12.42
C GLN A 91 -13.86 -13.20 13.39
N SER A 92 -13.46 -12.99 14.65
CA SER A 92 -13.37 -14.01 15.70
C SER A 92 -14.61 -14.05 16.60
#